data_AF-A0A9D9CVJ4-F1
#
_entry.id   AF-A0A9D9CVJ4-F1
#
_cell.length_a   1.000
_cell.length_b   1.000
_cell.length_c   1.000
_cell.angle_alpha   90.00
_cell.angle_beta   90.00
_cell.angle_gamma   90.00
#
_symmetry.space_group_name_H-M   'P 1'
#
loop_
_entity.id
_entity.type
_entity.pdbx_description
1 polymer ?
#
loop_
_entity_poly.entity_id
_entity_poly.type
_entity_poly.pdbx_seq_one_letter_code
_entity_poly.pdbx_strand_id
1 'polypeptide(L)'
;LKSGGEVCDARFSKCCGGISEKFSTCWTDEDYAYLSPVRCNVDRANDINYTGDAMSLKEWVRNPPTDVYCATKDYAILSRVLKAYDQRTTEDMFRWSVKYTREELTQLIKEKIGVDVGKVVDLRPVQMGKSGRISRLDIIGTLGHKVIGKELLIRKALSKTHLLSSAFYVEKSFDGQTEYFTLYGAGWGHGVGLCQVGAAVMAEKGFSYTEILNHYYPNSEIKLIRKL
;
A
#
# COMPACT_ATOMS: atom_id res chain seq x y z
N LEU A 1 -13.30 18.91 -4.75
CA LEU A 1 -12.36 19.35 -3.69
C LEU A 1 -11.44 20.39 -4.30
N LYS A 2 -11.14 21.47 -3.57
CA LYS A 2 -10.13 22.47 -3.96
C LYS A 2 -9.11 22.64 -2.84
N SER A 3 -7.88 22.99 -3.18
CA SER A 3 -6.82 23.35 -2.23
C SER A 3 -5.95 24.42 -2.87
N GLY A 4 -5.66 25.51 -2.15
CA GLY A 4 -4.90 26.63 -2.71
C GLY A 4 -5.55 27.29 -3.95
N GLY A 5 -6.88 27.20 -4.08
CA GLY A 5 -7.60 27.74 -5.25
C GLY A 5 -7.68 26.81 -6.48
N GLU A 6 -6.97 25.68 -6.46
CA GLU A 6 -6.94 24.70 -7.56
C GLU A 6 -7.79 23.47 -7.27
N VAL A 7 -8.21 22.73 -8.31
CA VAL A 7 -8.94 21.46 -8.14
C VAL A 7 -7.98 20.37 -7.68
N CYS A 8 -8.33 19.67 -6.58
CA CYS A 8 -7.49 18.60 -6.05
C CYS A 8 -7.46 17.38 -6.97
N ASP A 9 -6.30 16.74 -7.07
CA ASP A 9 -6.16 15.35 -7.52
C ASP A 9 -6.75 14.39 -6.45
N ALA A 10 -7.99 13.96 -6.64
CA ALA A 10 -8.74 13.14 -5.68
C ALA A 10 -8.49 11.63 -5.86
N ARG A 11 -7.22 11.21 -5.70
CA ARG A 11 -6.83 9.80 -5.82
C ARG A 11 -7.41 8.95 -4.69
N PHE A 12 -7.70 7.69 -5.02
CA PHE A 12 -8.21 6.72 -4.06
C PHE A 12 -7.65 5.33 -4.34
N SER A 13 -7.62 4.49 -3.30
CA SER A 13 -7.18 3.10 -3.38
C SER A 13 -8.10 2.20 -2.56
N LYS A 14 -8.12 0.90 -2.87
CA LYS A 14 -9.04 -0.06 -2.24
C LYS A 14 -8.86 -0.10 -0.73
N CYS A 15 -7.63 -0.38 -0.27
CA CYS A 15 -7.30 -0.49 1.15
C CYS A 15 -5.93 0.13 1.44
N CYS A 16 -5.84 1.11 2.34
CA CYS A 16 -4.58 1.78 2.64
C CYS A 16 -3.63 0.92 3.50
N GLY A 17 -4.16 -0.09 4.23
CA GLY A 17 -3.38 -0.93 5.15
C GLY A 17 -3.25 -0.35 6.57
N GLY A 18 -4.00 0.72 6.86
CA GLY A 18 -4.08 1.41 8.15
C GLY A 18 -3.60 2.86 8.10
N ILE A 19 -2.72 3.21 7.16
CA ILE A 19 -2.18 4.56 6.96
C ILE A 19 -2.17 4.86 5.45
N SER A 20 -2.65 6.04 5.04
CA SER A 20 -2.54 6.52 3.66
C SER A 20 -1.14 7.04 3.34
N GLU A 21 -0.80 7.21 2.07
CA GLU A 21 0.55 7.53 1.63
C GLU A 21 0.65 8.91 0.99
N LYS A 22 1.88 9.45 0.94
CA LYS A 22 2.24 10.63 0.15
C LYS A 22 2.21 10.36 -1.35
N PHE A 23 1.91 11.38 -2.14
CA PHE A 23 1.96 11.33 -3.59
C PHE A 23 3.36 10.93 -4.11
N SER A 24 4.42 11.53 -3.56
CA SER A 24 5.80 11.33 -4.01
C SER A 24 6.34 9.92 -3.88
N THR A 25 5.84 9.15 -2.92
CA THR A 25 6.17 7.72 -2.76
C THR A 25 5.77 6.90 -3.99
N CYS A 26 4.68 7.29 -4.67
CA CYS A 26 4.09 6.53 -5.76
C CYS A 26 4.36 7.11 -7.16
N TRP A 27 4.48 8.44 -7.29
CA TRP A 27 4.60 9.13 -8.58
C TRP A 27 5.81 10.06 -8.65
N THR A 28 5.68 11.32 -9.05
CA THR A 28 6.79 12.29 -9.18
C THR A 28 7.20 12.84 -7.82
N ASP A 29 8.35 13.51 -7.73
CA ASP A 29 8.90 13.99 -6.46
C ASP A 29 8.22 15.31 -6.01
N GLU A 30 6.88 15.30 -6.05
CA GLU A 30 5.99 16.38 -5.65
C GLU A 30 5.09 15.90 -4.50
N ASP A 31 4.86 16.77 -3.52
CA ASP A 31 3.92 16.52 -2.43
C ASP A 31 2.83 17.58 -2.45
N TYR A 32 1.58 17.14 -2.27
CA TYR A 32 0.41 17.99 -2.17
C TYR A 32 -0.11 17.98 -0.75
N ALA A 33 -0.39 19.15 -0.17
CA ALA A 33 -0.88 19.27 1.21
C ALA A 33 -2.16 18.43 1.46
N TYR A 34 -2.98 18.25 0.41
CA TYR A 34 -4.20 17.44 0.45
C TYR A 34 -4.03 15.95 0.16
N LEU A 35 -2.81 15.50 -0.13
CA LEU A 35 -2.43 14.09 -0.23
C LEU A 35 -1.35 13.77 0.81
N SER A 36 -1.59 14.24 2.04
CA SER A 36 -0.76 13.92 3.21
C SER A 36 -1.19 12.58 3.82
N PRO A 37 -0.25 11.81 4.41
CA PRO A 37 -0.57 10.59 5.14
C PRO A 37 -1.55 10.85 6.28
N VAL A 38 -2.59 10.03 6.36
CA VAL A 38 -3.55 10.01 7.45
C VAL A 38 -3.73 8.59 7.95
N ARG A 39 -3.85 8.43 9.28
CA ARG A 39 -4.26 7.17 9.88
C ARG A 39 -5.74 6.93 9.58
N CYS A 40 -6.09 5.71 9.20
CA CYS A 40 -7.44 5.31 8.80
C CYS A 40 -8.35 5.11 10.03
N ASN A 41 -8.42 6.08 10.95
CA ASN A 41 -9.22 6.06 12.18
C ASN A 41 -9.72 7.48 12.52
N VAL A 42 -10.42 7.64 13.65
CA VAL A 42 -10.94 8.96 14.09
C VAL A 42 -9.82 9.97 14.37
N ASP A 43 -8.69 9.51 14.90
CA ASP A 43 -7.61 10.35 15.38
C ASP A 43 -6.57 10.60 14.28
N ARG A 44 -6.75 11.69 13.54
CA ARG A 44 -5.79 12.12 12.50
C ARG A 44 -4.37 12.39 13.03
N ALA A 45 -4.23 12.67 14.34
CA ALA A 45 -3.06 13.31 14.92
C ALA A 45 -2.29 12.46 15.96
N ASN A 46 -2.88 11.38 16.49
CA ASN A 46 -2.21 10.57 17.51
C ASN A 46 -1.59 9.31 16.90
N ASP A 47 -0.28 9.15 17.08
CA ASP A 47 0.49 7.94 16.83
C ASP A 47 0.39 7.34 15.42
N ILE A 48 1.00 7.99 14.43
CA ILE A 48 1.70 7.19 13.42
C ILE A 48 3.03 6.77 14.05
N ASN A 49 3.01 5.75 14.92
CA ASN A 49 4.22 5.09 15.49
C ASN A 49 5.04 4.34 14.43
N TYR A 50 4.84 4.69 13.16
CA TYR A 50 5.55 4.13 12.02
C TYR A 50 6.58 5.16 11.53
N THR A 51 7.84 4.89 11.84
CA THR A 51 9.00 5.74 11.52
C THR A 51 9.38 5.72 10.03
N GLY A 52 8.82 4.80 9.24
CA GLY A 52 9.16 4.65 7.83
C GLY A 52 10.35 3.74 7.57
N ASP A 53 10.72 2.89 8.53
CA ASP A 53 11.80 1.92 8.40
C ASP A 53 11.28 0.46 8.29
N ALA A 54 12.20 -0.47 8.02
CA ALA A 54 11.86 -1.86 7.77
C ALA A 54 11.45 -2.62 9.03
N MET A 55 11.99 -2.25 10.21
CA MET A 55 11.69 -2.91 11.48
C MET A 55 10.29 -2.54 11.95
N SER A 56 9.97 -1.25 11.92
CA SER A 56 8.62 -0.74 12.20
C SER A 56 7.59 -1.33 11.22
N LEU A 57 7.99 -1.65 9.97
CA LEU A 57 7.05 -2.23 8.98
C LEU A 57 6.73 -3.67 9.32
N LYS A 58 7.77 -4.44 9.65
CA LYS A 58 7.61 -5.82 10.09
C LYS A 58 6.69 -5.90 11.30
N GLU A 59 6.89 -5.03 12.28
CA GLU A 59 6.06 -4.95 13.48
C GLU A 59 4.61 -4.57 13.13
N TRP A 60 4.40 -3.52 12.34
CA TRP A 60 3.08 -3.05 11.91
C TRP A 60 2.28 -4.09 11.11
N VAL A 61 2.96 -4.86 10.27
CA VAL A 61 2.32 -5.90 9.46
C VAL A 61 1.96 -7.10 10.34
N ARG A 62 2.84 -7.50 11.27
CA ARG A 62 2.61 -8.64 12.19
C ARG A 62 1.56 -8.34 13.25
N ASN A 63 1.57 -7.13 13.79
CA ASN A 63 0.68 -6.67 14.86
C ASN A 63 -0.17 -5.50 14.33
N PRO A 64 -1.18 -5.79 13.48
CA PRO A 64 -2.01 -4.74 12.90
C PRO A 64 -2.81 -3.98 13.96
N PRO A 65 -3.03 -2.67 13.76
CA PRO A 65 -3.97 -1.92 14.60
C PRO A 65 -5.40 -2.47 14.45
N THR A 66 -6.15 -2.48 15.55
CA THR A 66 -7.56 -2.91 15.57
C THR A 66 -8.54 -1.74 15.46
N ASP A 67 -8.06 -0.51 15.63
CA ASP A 67 -8.86 0.72 15.65
C ASP A 67 -8.99 1.39 14.27
N VAL A 68 -8.46 0.78 13.21
CA VAL A 68 -8.52 1.34 11.85
C VAL A 68 -9.73 0.83 11.08
N TYR A 69 -10.41 1.74 10.38
CA TYR A 69 -11.62 1.45 9.62
C TYR A 69 -11.39 0.42 8.51
N CYS A 70 -10.23 0.42 7.86
CA CYS A 70 -9.94 -0.51 6.78
C CYS A 70 -9.60 -1.94 7.24
N ALA A 71 -9.55 -2.21 8.55
CA ALA A 71 -9.39 -3.54 9.14
C ALA A 71 -10.74 -4.22 9.41
N THR A 72 -11.73 -4.02 8.53
CA THR A 72 -13.06 -4.64 8.66
C THR A 72 -13.09 -6.06 8.08
N LYS A 73 -13.86 -6.94 8.71
CA LYS A 73 -14.24 -8.26 8.20
C LYS A 73 -15.71 -8.33 7.75
N ASP A 74 -16.40 -7.18 7.76
CA ASP A 74 -17.81 -7.11 7.39
C ASP A 74 -17.98 -7.30 5.87
N TYR A 75 -18.49 -8.48 5.49
CA TYR A 75 -18.72 -8.84 4.11
C TYR A 75 -19.76 -7.96 3.40
N ALA A 76 -20.77 -7.46 4.13
CA ALA A 76 -21.80 -6.59 3.56
C ALA A 76 -21.20 -5.25 3.13
N ILE A 77 -20.26 -4.71 3.91
CA ILE A 77 -19.51 -3.51 3.54
C ILE A 77 -18.57 -3.80 2.36
N LEU A 78 -17.82 -4.89 2.45
CA LEU A 78 -16.77 -5.19 1.47
C LEU A 78 -17.34 -5.49 0.08
N SER A 79 -18.49 -6.17 0.00
CA SER A 79 -19.19 -6.45 -1.27
C SER A 79 -19.76 -5.21 -1.97
N ARG A 80 -19.97 -4.09 -1.24
CA ARG A 80 -20.36 -2.80 -1.83
C ARG A 80 -19.17 -2.06 -2.45
N VAL A 81 -17.97 -2.29 -1.94
CA VAL A 81 -16.74 -1.59 -2.35
C VAL A 81 -15.96 -2.36 -3.41
N LEU A 82 -15.92 -3.67 -3.29
CA LEU A 82 -15.13 -4.56 -4.13
C LEU A 82 -16.02 -5.17 -5.20
N LYS A 83 -15.51 -5.25 -6.42
CA LYS A 83 -16.30 -5.76 -7.55
C LYS A 83 -16.31 -7.29 -7.52
N ALA A 84 -17.35 -7.91 -8.06
CA ALA A 84 -17.51 -9.37 -8.07
C ALA A 84 -16.35 -10.14 -8.76
N TYR A 85 -15.59 -9.50 -9.66
CA TYR A 85 -14.40 -10.10 -10.29
C TYR A 85 -13.13 -9.99 -9.43
N ASP A 86 -13.17 -9.27 -8.31
CA ASP A 86 -12.11 -9.29 -7.30
C ASP A 86 -12.20 -10.65 -6.58
N GLN A 87 -11.88 -11.73 -7.29
CA GLN A 87 -11.97 -13.16 -6.91
C GLN A 87 -11.03 -13.55 -5.74
N ARG A 88 -10.59 -12.59 -4.93
CA ARG A 88 -9.79 -12.83 -3.73
C ARG A 88 -10.64 -12.51 -2.52
N THR A 89 -10.66 -13.45 -1.59
CA THR A 89 -11.36 -13.35 -0.31
C THR A 89 -11.02 -12.02 0.35
N THR A 90 -12.07 -11.32 0.72
CA THR A 90 -12.10 -10.00 1.35
C THR A 90 -11.23 -9.90 2.62
N GLU A 91 -10.89 -11.03 3.22
CA GLU A 91 -10.06 -11.15 4.42
C GLU A 91 -8.55 -10.96 4.14
N ASP A 92 -8.10 -11.13 2.90
CA ASP A 92 -6.67 -11.18 2.57
C ASP A 92 -6.05 -9.82 2.20
N MET A 93 -6.82 -8.75 1.99
CA MET A 93 -6.23 -7.52 1.43
C MET A 93 -5.63 -6.58 2.47
N PHE A 94 -6.14 -6.60 3.71
CA PHE A 94 -5.64 -5.72 4.77
C PHE A 94 -4.26 -6.18 5.25
N ARG A 95 -4.06 -7.49 5.37
CA ARG A 95 -2.78 -8.17 5.57
C ARG A 95 -2.73 -9.38 4.65
N TRP A 96 -1.77 -9.40 3.73
CA TRP A 96 -1.59 -10.47 2.75
C TRP A 96 -0.22 -11.12 2.90
N SER A 97 -0.09 -12.34 2.39
CA SER A 97 1.20 -12.96 2.17
C SER A 97 1.26 -13.62 0.79
N VAL A 98 2.48 -13.73 0.26
CA VAL A 98 2.78 -14.55 -0.92
C VAL A 98 4.14 -15.20 -0.74
N LYS A 99 4.24 -16.47 -1.10
CA LYS A 99 5.45 -17.28 -0.96
C LYS A 99 5.95 -17.68 -2.35
N TYR A 100 7.25 -17.54 -2.57
CA TYR A 100 7.95 -17.97 -3.77
C TYR A 100 9.11 -18.89 -3.39
N THR A 101 9.44 -19.86 -4.25
CA THR A 101 10.81 -20.40 -4.25
C THR A 101 11.77 -19.34 -4.77
N ARG A 102 13.06 -19.45 -4.41
CA ARG A 102 14.10 -18.57 -4.97
C ARG A 102 14.14 -18.64 -6.50
N GLU A 103 13.95 -19.83 -7.06
CA GLU A 103 13.96 -20.07 -8.50
C GLU A 103 12.77 -19.37 -9.19
N GLU A 104 11.55 -19.49 -8.64
CA GLU A 104 10.37 -18.77 -9.14
C GLU A 104 10.56 -17.26 -9.08
N LEU A 105 11.05 -16.74 -7.96
CA LEU A 105 11.27 -15.31 -7.77
C LEU A 105 12.35 -14.77 -8.72
N THR A 106 13.43 -15.52 -8.92
CA THR A 106 14.50 -15.19 -9.86
C THR A 106 13.97 -15.10 -11.29
N GLN A 107 13.21 -16.11 -11.72
CA GLN A 107 12.62 -16.13 -13.06
C GLN A 107 11.65 -14.97 -13.26
N LEU A 108 10.79 -14.72 -12.27
CA LEU A 108 9.82 -13.62 -12.31
C LEU A 108 10.50 -12.25 -12.44
N ILE A 109 11.54 -12.01 -11.64
CA ILE A 109 12.31 -10.76 -11.68
C ILE A 109 12.99 -10.60 -13.04
N LYS A 110 13.61 -11.66 -13.57
CA LYS A 110 14.27 -11.64 -14.87
C LYS A 110 13.27 -11.29 -15.99
N GLU A 111 12.10 -11.91 -16.00
CA GLU A 111 11.03 -11.65 -16.97
C GLU A 111 10.47 -10.22 -16.88
N LYS A 112 10.27 -9.70 -15.66
CA LYS A 112 9.59 -8.42 -15.45
C LYS A 112 10.52 -7.21 -15.53
N ILE A 113 11.79 -7.37 -15.15
CA ILE A 113 12.76 -6.26 -15.09
C ILE A 113 13.70 -6.27 -16.29
N GLY A 114 13.89 -7.42 -16.95
CA GLY A 114 14.78 -7.55 -18.11
C GLY A 114 16.26 -7.45 -17.77
N VAL A 115 16.64 -7.65 -16.50
CA VAL A 115 18.03 -7.64 -16.02
C VAL A 115 18.32 -8.97 -15.34
N ASP A 116 19.46 -9.58 -15.69
CA ASP A 116 19.94 -10.78 -15.03
C ASP A 116 20.80 -10.42 -13.81
N VAL A 117 20.24 -10.58 -12.62
CA VAL A 117 20.96 -10.40 -11.34
C VAL A 117 21.52 -11.74 -10.82
N GLY A 118 21.40 -12.83 -11.57
CA GLY A 118 21.64 -14.18 -11.07
C GLY A 118 20.55 -14.64 -10.12
N LYS A 119 20.86 -15.62 -9.26
CA LYS A 119 19.90 -16.10 -8.25
C LYS A 119 19.63 -15.00 -7.23
N VAL A 120 18.36 -14.75 -6.93
CA VAL A 120 17.99 -13.74 -5.92
C VAL A 120 18.47 -14.16 -4.54
N VAL A 121 19.20 -13.26 -3.87
CA VAL A 121 19.77 -13.43 -2.54
C VAL A 121 18.99 -12.61 -1.51
N ASP A 122 18.58 -11.40 -1.90
CA ASP A 122 17.87 -10.50 -0.99
C ASP A 122 17.00 -9.47 -1.72
N LEU A 123 15.97 -8.99 -1.03
CA LEU A 123 15.10 -7.90 -1.47
C LEU A 123 15.14 -6.82 -0.38
N ARG A 124 15.92 -5.77 -0.59
CA ARG A 124 16.22 -4.77 0.44
C ARG A 124 15.50 -3.46 0.16
N PRO A 125 14.55 -3.01 1.01
CA PRO A 125 13.98 -1.68 0.91
C PRO A 125 15.07 -0.61 1.08
N VAL A 126 15.21 0.26 0.08
CA VAL A 126 16.15 1.41 0.11
C VAL A 126 15.42 2.67 0.56
N GLN A 127 14.17 2.83 0.15
CA GLN A 127 13.33 3.97 0.50
C GLN A 127 11.89 3.53 0.70
N MET A 128 11.25 4.05 1.74
CA MET A 128 9.87 3.77 2.13
C MET A 128 9.13 5.06 2.45
N GLY A 129 7.82 5.06 2.16
CA GLY A 129 6.91 6.11 2.56
C GLY A 129 6.33 5.90 3.96
N LYS A 130 5.45 6.80 4.40
CA LYS A 130 4.86 6.80 5.76
C LYS A 130 3.81 5.73 5.99
N SER A 131 3.38 5.03 4.94
CA SER A 131 2.51 3.85 5.05
C SER A 131 3.29 2.54 4.92
N GLY A 132 4.62 2.62 4.81
CA GLY A 132 5.52 1.48 4.60
C GLY A 132 5.60 0.99 3.17
N ARG A 133 4.92 1.67 2.24
CA ARG A 133 5.08 1.44 0.81
C ARG A 133 6.51 1.72 0.41
N ILE A 134 7.18 0.70 -0.10
CA ILE A 134 8.53 0.80 -0.65
C ILE A 134 8.44 1.61 -1.94
N SER A 135 9.23 2.69 -2.03
CA SER A 135 9.39 3.51 -3.24
C SER A 135 10.68 3.20 -3.98
N ARG A 136 11.67 2.59 -3.32
CA ARG A 136 12.88 2.04 -3.94
C ARG A 136 13.26 0.72 -3.30
N LEU A 137 13.42 -0.32 -4.13
CA LEU A 137 13.79 -1.66 -3.72
C LEU A 137 15.09 -2.06 -4.43
N ASP A 138 16.07 -2.48 -3.66
CA ASP A 138 17.31 -3.08 -4.16
C ASP A 138 17.15 -4.60 -4.23
N ILE A 139 17.19 -5.12 -5.45
CA ILE A 139 17.13 -6.55 -5.73
C ILE A 139 18.56 -7.05 -5.83
N ILE A 140 18.97 -7.86 -4.87
CA ILE A 140 20.34 -8.35 -4.75
C ILE A 140 20.35 -9.80 -5.21
N GLY A 141 21.21 -10.13 -6.17
CA GLY A 141 21.42 -11.48 -6.63
C GLY A 141 22.90 -11.86 -6.69
N THR A 142 23.19 -13.08 -7.12
CA THR A 142 24.55 -13.65 -7.12
C THR A 142 25.49 -13.02 -8.15
N LEU A 143 24.96 -12.37 -9.19
CA LEU A 143 25.76 -11.75 -10.26
C LEU A 143 25.80 -10.21 -10.17
N GLY A 144 25.06 -9.63 -9.24
CA GLY A 144 24.97 -8.18 -9.08
C GLY A 144 23.67 -7.77 -8.41
N HIS A 145 23.31 -6.51 -8.57
CA HIS A 145 22.08 -5.97 -7.98
C HIS A 145 21.43 -4.93 -8.89
N LYS A 146 20.13 -4.72 -8.68
CA LYS A 146 19.34 -3.73 -9.42
C LYS A 146 18.38 -3.03 -8.47
N VAL A 147 18.52 -1.70 -8.37
CA VAL A 147 17.52 -0.87 -7.73
C VAL A 147 16.39 -0.58 -8.71
N ILE A 148 15.17 -0.94 -8.33
CA ILE A 148 13.94 -0.52 -8.99
C ILE A 148 13.22 0.50 -8.10
N GLY A 149 12.47 1.40 -8.73
CA GLY A 149 11.80 2.49 -8.03
C GLY A 149 10.34 2.64 -8.43
N LYS A 150 9.63 3.48 -7.67
CA LYS A 150 8.19 3.74 -7.74
C LYS A 150 7.34 2.51 -7.39
N GLU A 151 6.27 2.76 -6.63
CA GLU A 151 5.42 1.72 -6.03
C GLU A 151 4.89 0.70 -7.06
N LEU A 152 4.42 1.19 -8.21
CA LEU A 152 3.79 0.35 -9.22
C LEU A 152 4.78 -0.61 -9.89
N LEU A 153 6.02 -0.18 -10.16
CA LEU A 153 7.01 -1.03 -10.80
C LEU A 153 7.45 -2.15 -9.85
N ILE A 154 7.62 -1.86 -8.56
CA ILE A 154 7.90 -2.88 -7.53
C ILE A 154 6.82 -3.95 -7.50
N ARG A 155 5.55 -3.54 -7.52
CA ARG A 155 4.41 -4.49 -7.52
C ARG A 155 4.34 -5.34 -8.77
N LYS A 156 4.70 -4.80 -9.93
CA LYS A 156 4.74 -5.53 -11.21
C LYS A 156 5.95 -6.47 -11.30
N ALA A 157 7.07 -6.08 -10.71
CA ALA A 157 8.30 -6.87 -10.70
C ALA A 157 8.19 -8.15 -9.87
N LEU A 158 7.40 -8.12 -8.80
CA LEU A 158 7.29 -9.20 -7.82
C LEU A 158 5.98 -9.98 -7.92
N SER A 159 5.25 -9.89 -9.03
CA SER A 159 4.03 -10.67 -9.25
C SER A 159 3.74 -10.86 -10.73
N LYS A 160 3.16 -12.00 -11.12
CA LYS A 160 2.73 -12.25 -12.51
C LYS A 160 1.72 -11.21 -12.98
N THR A 161 0.81 -10.80 -12.11
CA THR A 161 -0.20 -9.75 -12.35
C THR A 161 0.25 -8.43 -11.73
N HIS A 162 0.11 -8.33 -10.41
CA HIS A 162 0.56 -7.24 -9.56
C HIS A 162 0.50 -7.70 -8.10
N LEU A 163 1.47 -7.30 -7.30
CA LEU A 163 1.39 -7.41 -5.85
C LEU A 163 0.29 -6.46 -5.34
N LEU A 164 -0.36 -6.78 -4.21
CA LEU A 164 -1.48 -5.98 -3.72
C LEU A 164 -1.03 -4.55 -3.35
N SER A 165 0.14 -4.40 -2.73
CA SER A 165 0.80 -3.12 -2.47
C SER A 165 2.32 -3.31 -2.49
N SER A 166 3.11 -2.23 -2.40
CA SER A 166 4.55 -2.31 -2.10
C SER A 166 4.87 -2.22 -0.61
N ALA A 167 3.86 -2.21 0.27
CA ALA A 167 4.06 -2.20 1.71
C ALA A 167 4.22 -3.63 2.22
N PHE A 168 5.45 -4.15 2.18
CA PHE A 168 5.74 -5.50 2.64
C PHE A 168 7.13 -5.64 3.26
N TYR A 169 7.30 -6.66 4.10
CA TYR A 169 8.61 -7.16 4.51
C TYR A 169 8.81 -8.58 3.99
N VAL A 170 10.07 -9.04 3.98
CA VAL A 170 10.47 -10.32 3.42
C VAL A 170 11.02 -11.22 4.51
N GLU A 171 10.58 -12.48 4.53
CA GLU A 171 11.21 -13.54 5.32
C GLU A 171 11.75 -14.62 4.41
N LYS A 172 12.97 -15.04 4.71
CA LYS A 172 13.64 -16.15 4.02
C LYS A 172 13.56 -17.39 4.89
N SER A 173 13.24 -18.53 4.29
CA SER A 173 13.26 -19.82 4.96
C SER A 173 13.85 -20.90 4.08
N PHE A 174 14.31 -22.00 4.67
CA PHE A 174 14.90 -23.14 3.99
C PHE A 174 14.35 -24.42 4.62
N ASP A 175 13.87 -25.36 3.81
CA ASP A 175 13.27 -26.62 4.27
C ASP A 175 14.23 -27.83 4.22
N GLY A 176 15.51 -27.58 3.92
CA GLY A 176 16.52 -28.62 3.68
C GLY A 176 16.79 -28.87 2.19
N GLN A 177 15.92 -28.41 1.29
CA GLN A 177 16.06 -28.58 -0.16
C GLN A 177 15.89 -27.27 -0.93
N THR A 178 14.91 -26.45 -0.55
CA THR A 178 14.49 -25.25 -1.28
C THR A 178 14.53 -24.01 -0.40
N GLU A 179 15.08 -22.92 -0.92
CA GLU A 179 14.99 -21.60 -0.30
C GLU A 179 13.70 -20.90 -0.73
N TYR A 180 13.02 -20.29 0.24
CA TYR A 180 11.77 -19.59 0.04
C TYR A 180 11.87 -18.13 0.45
N PHE A 181 11.12 -17.30 -0.28
CA PHE A 181 10.88 -15.89 0.04
C PHE A 181 9.40 -15.71 0.30
N THR A 182 9.03 -15.40 1.55
CA THR A 182 7.65 -15.03 1.90
C THR A 182 7.57 -13.52 2.09
N LEU A 183 6.76 -12.87 1.25
CA LEU A 183 6.44 -11.45 1.37
C LEU A 183 5.17 -11.34 2.21
N TYR A 184 5.25 -10.58 3.29
CA TYR A 184 4.11 -10.25 4.14
C TYR A 184 3.83 -8.76 3.99
N GLY A 185 2.63 -8.40 3.55
CA GLY A 185 2.31 -7.02 3.25
C GLY A 185 0.96 -6.53 3.75
N ALA A 186 0.73 -5.24 3.56
CA ALA A 186 -0.42 -4.51 4.05
C ALA A 186 -1.11 -3.69 2.96
N GLY A 187 -2.44 -3.74 2.96
CA GLY A 187 -3.28 -2.95 2.07
C GLY A 187 -3.24 -3.38 0.59
N TRP A 188 -4.08 -2.72 -0.20
CA TRP A 188 -4.26 -2.96 -1.63
C TRP A 188 -4.36 -1.63 -2.39
N GLY A 189 -3.36 -1.38 -3.24
CA GLY A 189 -3.22 -0.20 -4.06
C GLY A 189 -2.17 0.77 -3.51
N HIS A 190 -2.06 1.91 -4.20
CA HIS A 190 -1.03 2.92 -3.94
C HIS A 190 -1.17 3.64 -2.60
N GLY A 191 -2.31 3.56 -1.91
CA GLY A 191 -2.50 4.14 -0.57
C GLY A 191 -2.63 5.65 -0.49
N VAL A 192 -2.26 6.38 -1.53
CA VAL A 192 -2.45 7.84 -1.58
C VAL A 192 -3.93 8.24 -1.63
N GLY A 193 -4.31 9.24 -0.82
CA GLY A 193 -5.65 9.80 -0.76
C GLY A 193 -6.67 8.88 -0.08
N LEU A 194 -7.86 8.73 -0.67
CA LEU A 194 -8.98 8.04 -0.03
C LEU A 194 -8.85 6.52 0.00
N CYS A 195 -9.02 5.92 1.19
CA CYS A 195 -9.18 4.48 1.34
C CYS A 195 -10.64 4.09 1.13
N GLN A 196 -10.97 3.34 0.08
CA GLN A 196 -12.37 3.00 -0.25
C GLN A 196 -13.03 2.16 0.84
N VAL A 197 -12.35 1.12 1.35
CA VAL A 197 -12.88 0.29 2.45
C VAL A 197 -13.04 1.13 3.72
N GLY A 198 -12.05 1.96 4.06
CA GLY A 198 -12.13 2.84 5.22
C GLY A 198 -13.27 3.84 5.12
N ALA A 199 -13.46 4.47 3.95
CA ALA A 199 -14.57 5.37 3.68
C ALA A 199 -15.94 4.69 3.79
N ALA A 200 -16.07 3.44 3.31
CA ALA A 200 -17.32 2.69 3.44
C ALA A 200 -17.64 2.36 4.91
N VAL A 201 -16.64 1.95 5.70
CA VAL A 201 -16.83 1.72 7.15
C VAL A 201 -17.16 3.02 7.88
N MET A 202 -16.55 4.15 7.50
CA MET A 202 -16.95 5.45 8.03
C MET A 202 -18.41 5.77 7.69
N ALA A 203 -18.85 5.52 6.45
CA ALA A 203 -20.24 5.75 6.06
C ALA A 203 -21.22 4.88 6.88
N GLU A 204 -20.94 3.59 7.09
CA GLU A 204 -21.76 2.73 7.96
C GLU A 204 -21.78 3.19 9.42
N LYS A 205 -20.71 3.84 9.88
CA LYS A 205 -20.64 4.45 11.22
C LYS A 205 -21.34 5.82 11.31
N GLY A 206 -22.00 6.28 10.24
CA GLY A 206 -22.79 7.51 10.22
C GLY A 206 -22.02 8.77 9.85
N PHE A 207 -20.74 8.67 9.46
CA PHE A 207 -19.98 9.82 8.99
C PHE A 207 -20.53 10.30 7.64
N SER A 208 -20.73 11.62 7.51
CA SER A 208 -21.12 12.26 6.27
C SER A 208 -20.02 12.19 5.20
N TYR A 209 -20.39 12.32 3.93
CA TYR A 209 -19.40 12.39 2.84
C TYR A 209 -18.40 13.54 3.05
N THR A 210 -18.83 14.65 3.66
CA THR A 210 -17.97 15.79 3.98
C THR A 210 -16.91 15.42 5.00
N GLU A 211 -17.28 14.71 6.07
CA GLU A 211 -16.33 14.24 7.10
C GLU A 211 -15.33 13.23 6.51
N ILE A 212 -15.81 12.31 5.67
CA ILE A 212 -14.98 11.31 4.99
C ILE A 212 -13.97 11.98 4.04
N LEU A 213 -14.42 12.92 3.19
CA LEU A 213 -13.53 13.61 2.27
C LEU A 213 -12.53 14.48 3.03
N ASN A 214 -12.97 15.22 4.04
CA ASN A 214 -12.07 16.03 4.86
C ASN A 214 -11.03 15.16 5.60
N HIS A 215 -11.37 13.91 5.94
CA HIS A 215 -10.46 12.95 6.58
C HIS A 215 -9.33 12.54 5.63
N TYR A 216 -9.66 12.08 4.42
CA TYR A 216 -8.66 11.57 3.48
C TYR A 216 -7.95 12.64 2.66
N TYR A 217 -8.55 13.83 2.54
CA TYR A 217 -7.98 14.97 1.82
C TYR A 217 -7.85 16.17 2.77
N PRO A 218 -6.89 16.13 3.72
CA PRO A 218 -6.67 17.24 4.64
C PRO A 218 -6.34 18.53 3.87
N ASN A 219 -6.51 19.71 4.46
CA ASN A 219 -6.16 20.99 3.78
C ASN A 219 -6.87 21.20 2.43
N SER A 220 -8.01 20.53 2.21
CA SER A 220 -8.88 20.75 1.06
C SER A 220 -10.25 21.23 1.52
N GLU A 221 -10.96 21.89 0.61
CA GLU A 221 -12.31 22.38 0.82
C GLU A 221 -13.26 21.82 -0.24
N ILE A 222 -14.49 21.52 0.18
CA ILE A 222 -15.57 21.15 -0.74
C ILE A 222 -16.16 22.44 -1.28
N LYS A 223 -16.06 22.63 -2.60
CA LYS A 223 -16.60 23.80 -3.31
C LYS A 223 -17.51 23.34 -4.44
N LEU A 224 -18.62 24.06 -4.59
CA LEU A 224 -19.46 23.99 -5.76
C LEU A 224 -18.80 24.75 -6.91
N ILE A 225 -18.56 24.08 -8.04
CA ILE A 225 -17.88 24.69 -9.20
C ILE A 225 -18.89 25.43 -10.11
N ARG A 226 -20.18 25.11 -10.02
CA ARG A 226 -21.27 25.87 -10.63
C ARG A 226 -22.59 25.54 -9.92
N LYS A 227 -23.43 26.55 -9.64
CA LYS A 227 -24.87 26.30 -9.42
C LYS A 227 -25.46 25.98 -10.79
N LEU A 228 -26.15 24.86 -10.91
CA LEU A 228 -27.06 24.59 -12.03
C LEU A 228 -28.23 25.55 -11.96
#